data_AF-A0A958RAG3-F1
#
_entry.id   AF-A0A958RAG3-F1
#
_cell.length_a   1.000
_cell.length_b   1.000
_cell.length_c   1.000
_cell.angle_alpha   90.00
_cell.angle_beta   90.00
_cell.angle_gamma   90.00
#
_symmetry.space_group_name_H-M   'P 1'
#
loop_
_entity.id
_entity.type
_entity.pdbx_description
1 polymer ?
#
loop_
_entity_poly.entity_id
_entity_poly.type
_entity_poly.pdbx_seq_one_letter_code
_entity_poly.pdbx_strand_id
1 'polypeptide(L)'
;SEEYIELLKGDMPQNSDLFEGINTTWSRIKGGKAIGEILYAVEENFDFKNPSRHLPELVKAYQLLQKVEDEHWKSLKSEELKNIIMACAGLYLEASANSSSTTPGSTASIQIEALNRSSQNILLKKVEIVGAEAVLNPNKLLVDNQKENLDVNFKVSENIMYSSPYWLNETGTLGTYAVNDQTLIGKPETPSAFLARFVLEINGSEIAIEKPVIHRFSKPDKGEVYEPFAVLPQVTSKIDEKVLIFASGSPKDVQVTVTAGKDNVSGSVSLNHPSGWTVSPSSIPVSIANKGQGISVSFTVTPPSTESEGTISSIITIGNQTFGKELVEINYDHIPKQSILLPSEAKVVRMDIKKSGEHIAYIMGAGDVVPESLEQIGYQVHLVDPNDIQMGSLDKYDAVVMGIRAYNVVESLKYKQPILFDYVEKGGTMIVQYNTSGRWASQFENIAPYDITLSRDRVTDENAEVSIISPKNALVNYPNTIKKTDFDGWVQERGLYFPSAWSSEFTPVLSMGDEGEPTTEGSLLVAPYGEGHYIYTGLSFFRELPAGVSGAYKLFANMLSIGKSEVKKESNVKG
;
A
#
# COMPACT_ATOMS: atom_id res chain seq x y z
N SER A 1 10.58 -0.01 32.38
CA SER A 1 11.54 -0.90 31.71
C SER A 1 12.92 -0.33 31.98
N GLU A 2 13.84 -1.13 32.51
CA GLU A 2 15.25 -0.77 32.49
C GLU A 2 15.79 -1.25 31.13
N GLU A 3 16.20 -0.31 30.28
CA GLU A 3 16.92 -0.63 29.06
C GLU A 3 18.40 -0.78 29.41
N TYR A 4 19.04 -1.85 28.95
CA TYR A 4 20.47 -2.09 29.14
C TYR A 4 21.14 -2.36 27.79
N ILE A 5 22.42 -2.02 27.71
CA ILE A 5 23.25 -2.28 26.54
C ILE A 5 24.13 -3.48 26.87
N GLU A 6 24.13 -4.50 26.01
CA GLU A 6 25.00 -5.67 26.11
C GLU A 6 26.17 -5.52 25.13
N LEU A 7 27.41 -5.62 25.63
CA LEU A 7 28.59 -5.58 24.79
C LEU A 7 28.77 -6.92 24.08
N LEU A 8 28.48 -6.96 22.77
CA LEU A 8 28.67 -8.18 21.97
C LEU A 8 30.16 -8.44 21.62
N LYS A 9 31.00 -7.40 21.54
CA LYS A 9 32.43 -7.49 21.21
C LYS A 9 33.18 -6.18 21.52
N GLY A 10 34.48 -6.25 21.80
CA GLY A 10 35.35 -5.10 22.07
C GLY A 10 35.69 -4.96 23.55
N ASP A 11 36.36 -3.86 23.93
CA ASP A 11 36.59 -3.51 25.33
C ASP A 11 35.44 -2.62 25.82
N MET A 12 35.01 -2.78 27.07
CA MET A 12 34.02 -1.88 27.69
C MET A 12 34.61 -0.47 27.81
N PRO A 13 33.81 0.59 27.55
CA PRO A 13 34.20 1.95 27.91
C PRO A 13 34.60 2.04 29.38
N GLN A 14 35.67 2.75 29.68
CA GLN A 14 36.12 3.04 31.04
C GLN A 14 35.34 4.19 31.69
N ASN A 15 34.60 4.95 30.89
CA ASN A 15 33.73 6.02 31.36
C ASN A 15 32.32 5.91 30.74
N SER A 16 31.45 6.89 31.02
CA SER A 16 30.05 6.89 30.54
C SER A 16 29.89 7.23 29.06
N ASP A 17 30.98 7.49 28.34
CA ASP A 17 31.01 7.68 26.89
C ASP A 17 31.04 6.33 26.19
N LEU A 18 29.92 5.96 25.57
CA LEU A 18 29.79 4.74 24.78
C LEU A 18 30.74 4.68 23.57
N PHE A 19 31.36 5.80 23.19
CA PHE A 19 32.29 5.90 22.06
C PHE A 19 33.76 6.03 22.48
N GLU A 20 34.10 5.77 23.74
CA GLU A 20 35.47 5.83 24.23
C GLU A 20 36.43 4.97 23.36
N GLY A 21 37.58 5.55 23.00
CA GLY A 21 38.57 4.90 22.15
C GLY A 21 38.29 4.98 20.64
N ILE A 22 37.12 5.49 20.23
CA ILE A 22 36.78 5.69 18.82
C ILE A 22 37.21 7.10 18.40
N ASN A 23 38.12 7.19 17.43
CA ASN A 23 38.50 8.48 16.85
C ASN A 23 37.39 9.00 15.91
N THR A 24 36.60 9.97 16.39
CA THR A 24 35.51 10.62 15.64
C THR A 24 35.95 11.89 14.91
N THR A 25 37.22 12.29 15.02
CA THR A 25 37.75 13.51 14.38
C THR A 25 38.18 13.25 12.92
N TRP A 26 38.50 14.32 12.19
CA TRP A 26 39.10 14.23 10.86
C TRP A 26 40.46 13.50 10.83
N SER A 27 41.15 13.39 11.96
CA SER A 27 42.43 12.68 12.03
C SER A 27 42.29 11.15 11.88
N ARG A 28 41.07 10.61 11.99
CA ARG A 28 40.79 9.18 11.76
C ARG A 28 41.08 8.75 10.32
N ILE A 29 41.05 9.70 9.40
CA ILE A 29 41.31 9.49 7.97
C ILE A 29 42.72 9.99 7.66
N LYS A 30 43.52 9.19 6.97
CA LYS A 30 44.85 9.60 6.51
C LYS A 30 44.74 10.84 5.61
N GLY A 31 45.46 11.91 5.97
CA GLY A 31 45.36 13.21 5.29
C GLY A 31 44.18 14.09 5.76
N GLY A 32 43.25 13.55 6.55
CA GLY A 32 42.07 14.26 7.02
C GLY A 32 42.36 15.39 8.00
N LYS A 33 43.46 15.33 8.77
CA LYS A 33 43.82 16.39 9.74
C LYS A 33 43.86 17.79 9.10
N ALA A 34 44.49 17.93 7.93
CA ALA A 34 44.58 19.20 7.22
C ALA A 34 43.22 19.70 6.70
N ILE A 35 42.32 18.78 6.36
CA ILE A 35 40.93 19.10 5.99
C ILE A 35 40.19 19.63 7.22
N GLY A 36 40.32 18.94 8.35
CA GLY A 36 39.72 19.34 9.62
C GLY A 36 40.18 20.72 10.09
N GLU A 37 41.48 21.01 10.02
CA GLU A 37 42.02 22.33 10.39
C GLU A 37 41.36 23.48 9.60
N ILE A 38 41.07 23.29 8.31
CA ILE A 38 40.35 24.27 7.50
C ILE A 38 38.89 24.37 7.94
N LEU A 39 38.21 23.23 8.07
CA LEU A 39 36.77 23.20 8.36
C LEU A 39 36.46 23.74 9.76
N TYR A 40 37.27 23.42 10.77
CA TYR A 40 37.11 23.96 12.13
C TYR A 40 37.34 25.47 12.18
N ALA A 41 38.30 26.00 11.42
CA ALA A 41 38.51 27.44 11.33
C ALA A 41 37.32 28.15 10.65
N VAL A 42 36.73 27.55 9.61
CA VAL A 42 35.51 28.06 8.96
C VAL A 42 34.34 28.02 9.93
N GLU A 43 34.17 26.94 10.69
CA GLU A 43 33.11 26.79 11.69
C GLU A 43 33.22 27.84 12.81
N GLU A 44 34.42 28.00 13.40
CA GLU A 44 34.68 28.97 14.47
C GLU A 44 34.45 30.42 14.00
N ASN A 45 34.77 30.72 12.74
CA ASN A 45 34.70 32.06 12.17
C ASN A 45 33.53 32.24 11.18
N PHE A 46 32.50 31.41 11.28
CA PHE A 46 31.41 31.40 10.31
C PHE A 46 30.68 32.76 10.28
N ASP A 47 30.45 33.29 9.08
CA ASP A 47 29.85 34.61 8.90
C ASP A 47 28.43 34.44 8.37
N PHE A 48 27.46 34.48 9.29
CA PHE A 48 26.05 34.31 8.96
C PHE A 48 25.49 35.41 8.05
N LYS A 49 26.15 36.57 7.94
CA LYS A 49 25.73 37.66 7.06
C LYS A 49 26.30 37.53 5.65
N ASN A 50 27.50 36.96 5.53
CA ASN A 50 28.13 36.68 4.25
C ASN A 50 28.79 35.28 4.24
N PRO A 51 28.01 34.19 4.16
CA PRO A 51 28.55 32.84 4.12
C PRO A 51 29.53 32.60 2.97
N SER A 52 29.32 33.29 1.84
CA SER A 52 30.10 33.10 0.61
C SER A 52 31.59 33.47 0.75
N ARG A 53 31.96 34.28 1.75
CA ARG A 53 33.37 34.61 2.02
C ARG A 53 34.21 33.38 2.36
N HIS A 54 33.56 32.30 2.81
CA HIS A 54 34.21 31.05 3.21
C HIS A 54 34.41 30.06 2.05
N LEU A 55 33.86 30.34 0.86
CA LEU A 55 33.99 29.46 -0.31
C LEU A 55 35.44 29.12 -0.68
N PRO A 56 36.43 30.05 -0.64
CA PRO A 56 37.81 29.70 -0.97
C PRO A 56 38.38 28.59 -0.08
N GLU A 57 38.15 28.67 1.24
CA GLU A 57 38.63 27.65 2.19
C GLU A 57 37.82 26.35 2.07
N LEU A 58 36.50 26.41 1.86
CA LEU A 58 35.67 25.23 1.64
C LEU A 58 36.07 24.47 0.36
N VAL A 59 36.35 25.19 -0.74
CA VAL A 59 36.82 24.60 -1.99
C VAL A 59 38.22 24.00 -1.81
N LYS A 60 39.11 24.65 -1.06
CA LYS A 60 40.42 24.09 -0.74
C LYS A 60 40.32 22.82 0.10
N ALA A 61 39.43 22.78 1.09
CA ALA A 61 39.12 21.57 1.85
C ALA A 61 38.61 20.45 0.92
N TYR A 62 37.74 20.79 -0.06
CA TYR A 62 37.27 19.84 -1.05
C TYR A 62 38.40 19.28 -1.92
N GLN A 63 39.31 20.12 -2.40
CA GLN A 63 40.49 19.70 -3.16
C GLN A 63 41.41 18.77 -2.37
N LEU A 64 41.58 19.01 -1.06
CA LEU A 64 42.34 18.11 -0.18
C LEU A 64 41.59 16.79 0.03
N LEU A 65 40.27 16.84 0.20
CA LEU A 65 39.43 15.65 0.35
C LEU A 65 39.50 14.74 -0.87
N GLN A 66 39.57 15.29 -2.09
CA GLN A 66 39.72 14.47 -3.30
C GLN A 66 41.03 13.66 -3.35
N LYS A 67 42.02 14.01 -2.53
CA LYS A 67 43.33 13.32 -2.44
C LYS A 67 43.37 12.25 -1.35
N VAL A 68 42.28 12.05 -0.61
CA VAL A 68 42.17 11.01 0.43
C VAL A 68 42.06 9.63 -0.22
N GLU A 69 42.80 8.66 0.34
CA GLU A 69 42.84 7.26 -0.12
C GLU A 69 41.58 6.46 0.24
N ASP A 70 40.93 6.80 1.36
CA ASP A 70 39.72 6.11 1.82
C ASP A 70 38.51 6.52 0.96
N GLU A 71 38.10 5.64 0.04
CA GLU A 71 36.99 5.89 -0.89
C GLU A 71 35.64 6.07 -0.20
N HIS A 72 35.40 5.37 0.91
CA HIS A 72 34.14 5.45 1.64
C HIS A 72 33.96 6.85 2.23
N TRP A 73 34.95 7.31 3.02
CA TRP A 73 34.88 8.63 3.63
C TRP A 73 35.02 9.76 2.62
N LYS A 74 35.86 9.59 1.58
CA LYS A 74 35.98 10.57 0.51
C LYS A 74 34.62 10.80 -0.17
N SER A 75 33.93 9.73 -0.56
CA SER A 75 32.62 9.83 -1.22
C SER A 75 31.59 10.53 -0.32
N LEU A 76 31.40 10.01 0.90
CA LEU A 76 30.42 10.55 1.85
C LEU A 76 30.69 12.03 2.19
N LYS A 77 31.93 12.37 2.55
CA LYS A 77 32.28 13.73 2.95
C LYS A 77 32.36 14.70 1.77
N SER A 78 32.56 14.21 0.55
CA SER A 78 32.50 15.07 -0.64
C SER A 78 31.10 15.58 -0.86
N GLU A 79 30.07 14.73 -0.73
CA GLU A 79 28.69 15.15 -0.88
C GLU A 79 28.26 16.13 0.22
N GLU A 80 28.63 15.87 1.48
CA GLU A 80 28.39 16.82 2.58
C GLU A 80 29.06 18.18 2.31
N LEU A 81 30.33 18.19 1.89
CA LEU A 81 31.06 19.43 1.63
C LEU A 81 30.55 20.18 0.39
N LYS A 82 30.15 19.47 -0.67
CA LYS A 82 29.48 20.07 -1.83
C LYS A 82 28.19 20.78 -1.41
N ASN A 83 27.39 20.18 -0.53
CA ASN A 83 26.17 20.80 -0.03
C ASN A 83 26.46 22.09 0.76
N ILE A 84 27.52 22.10 1.59
CA ILE A 84 27.96 23.31 2.31
C ILE A 84 28.43 24.39 1.34
N ILE A 85 29.23 24.03 0.31
CA ILE A 85 29.69 24.95 -0.73
C ILE A 85 28.48 25.57 -1.47
N MET A 86 27.49 24.75 -1.87
CA MET A 86 26.27 25.24 -2.51
C MET A 86 25.51 26.23 -1.62
N ALA A 87 25.29 25.86 -0.35
CA ALA A 87 24.56 26.68 0.60
C ALA A 87 25.27 28.02 0.86
N CYS A 88 26.59 27.99 1.05
CA CYS A 88 27.38 29.21 1.27
C CYS A 88 27.41 30.12 0.04
N ALA A 89 27.34 29.56 -1.17
CA ALA A 89 27.24 30.32 -2.41
C ALA A 89 25.82 30.86 -2.69
N GLY A 90 24.80 30.38 -1.95
CA GLY A 90 23.40 30.60 -2.32
C GLY A 90 23.06 30.04 -3.71
N LEU A 91 23.79 29.00 -4.13
CA LEU A 91 23.72 28.42 -5.47
C LEU A 91 22.45 27.57 -5.61
N TYR A 92 21.58 27.98 -6.52
CA TYR A 92 20.37 27.25 -6.89
C TYR A 92 20.57 26.60 -8.25
N LEU A 93 20.35 25.29 -8.32
CA LEU A 93 20.48 24.46 -9.52
C LEU A 93 19.25 23.57 -9.59
N GLU A 94 18.54 23.61 -10.71
CA GLU A 94 17.35 22.81 -10.95
C GLU A 94 17.32 22.29 -12.39
N ALA A 95 16.77 21.09 -12.56
CA ALA A 95 16.41 20.54 -13.85
C ALA A 95 14.93 20.13 -13.80
N SER A 96 14.07 20.86 -14.49
CA SER A 96 12.63 20.66 -14.51
C SER A 96 12.12 20.22 -15.88
N ALA A 97 11.48 19.07 -15.93
CA ALA A 97 10.70 18.60 -17.08
C ALA A 97 9.39 19.39 -17.22
N ASN A 98 8.86 19.41 -18.45
CA ASN A 98 7.57 20.02 -18.75
C ASN A 98 6.35 19.23 -18.23
N SER A 99 6.55 17.97 -17.83
CA SER A 99 5.54 17.13 -17.19
C SER A 99 6.21 16.14 -16.23
N SER A 100 5.47 15.60 -15.27
CA SER A 100 6.00 14.67 -14.27
C SER A 100 6.30 13.26 -14.76
N SER A 101 6.07 12.97 -16.04
CA SER A 101 6.40 11.65 -16.58
C SER A 101 6.80 11.66 -18.05
N THR A 102 7.55 10.63 -18.44
CA THR A 102 7.91 10.33 -19.82
C THR A 102 7.75 8.82 -20.08
N THR A 103 7.89 8.40 -21.33
CA THR A 103 7.81 6.98 -21.71
C THR A 103 9.07 6.58 -22.48
N PRO A 104 9.47 5.30 -22.46
CA PRO A 104 10.49 4.80 -23.36
C PRO A 104 10.23 5.22 -24.81
N GLY A 105 11.29 5.60 -25.52
CA GLY A 105 11.23 6.04 -26.92
C GLY A 105 10.70 7.45 -27.17
N SER A 106 10.13 8.13 -26.17
CA SER A 106 9.62 9.50 -26.31
C SER A 106 10.74 10.55 -26.19
N THR A 107 10.44 11.79 -26.56
CA THR A 107 11.35 12.93 -26.36
C THR A 107 10.99 13.63 -25.05
N ALA A 108 11.98 13.81 -24.17
CA ALA A 108 11.85 14.62 -22.96
C ALA A 108 12.45 16.01 -23.17
N SER A 109 11.79 17.03 -22.60
CA SER A 109 12.22 18.43 -22.63
C SER A 109 12.44 18.92 -21.21
N ILE A 110 13.68 19.30 -20.90
CA ILE A 110 14.12 19.72 -19.57
C ILE A 110 14.58 21.17 -19.61
N GLN A 111 14.01 21.98 -18.74
CA GLN A 111 14.44 23.34 -18.46
C GLN A 111 15.42 23.31 -17.29
N ILE A 112 16.60 23.90 -17.50
CA ILE A 112 17.65 24.02 -16.50
C ILE A 112 17.65 25.45 -15.96
N GLU A 113 17.62 25.61 -14.64
CA GLU A 113 17.79 26.88 -13.94
C GLU A 113 19.08 26.84 -13.12
N ALA A 114 19.97 27.81 -13.33
CA ALA A 114 21.18 27.98 -12.54
C ALA A 114 21.30 29.43 -12.05
N LEU A 115 21.50 29.62 -10.76
CA LEU A 115 21.54 30.94 -10.12
C LEU A 115 22.56 30.96 -8.99
N ASN A 116 23.51 31.89 -9.08
CA ASN A 116 24.48 32.20 -8.03
C ASN A 116 23.99 33.44 -7.25
N ARG A 117 23.91 33.39 -5.92
CA ARG A 117 23.53 34.55 -5.07
C ARG A 117 24.69 35.08 -4.24
N SER A 118 25.90 34.82 -4.71
CA SER A 118 27.12 35.32 -4.13
C SER A 118 27.89 36.16 -5.13
N SER A 119 28.77 37.02 -4.62
CA SER A 119 29.72 37.77 -5.43
C SER A 119 30.92 36.93 -5.90
N GLN A 120 30.92 35.62 -5.65
CA GLN A 120 32.01 34.72 -6.01
C GLN A 120 31.89 34.31 -7.48
N ASN A 121 33.02 34.19 -8.18
CA ASN A 121 33.04 33.78 -9.58
C ASN A 121 32.77 32.28 -9.68
N ILE A 122 31.60 31.92 -10.22
CA ILE A 122 31.20 30.54 -10.49
C ILE A 122 30.93 30.39 -11.98
N LEU A 123 31.68 29.55 -12.66
CA LEU A 123 31.52 29.28 -14.09
C LEU A 123 30.76 27.96 -14.27
N LEU A 124 29.58 27.99 -14.89
CA LEU A 124 28.89 26.80 -15.35
C LEU A 124 29.52 26.33 -16.67
N LYS A 125 30.36 25.29 -16.59
CA LYS A 125 31.06 24.75 -17.76
C LYS A 125 30.14 23.84 -18.56
N LYS A 126 29.48 22.91 -17.87
CA LYS A 126 28.74 21.81 -18.49
C LYS A 126 27.53 21.42 -17.66
N VAL A 127 26.46 20.96 -18.34
CA VAL A 127 25.36 20.22 -17.73
C VAL A 127 25.20 18.91 -18.51
N GLU A 128 25.32 17.77 -17.82
CA GLU A 128 25.07 16.43 -18.38
C GLU A 128 23.75 15.91 -17.82
N ILE A 129 22.90 15.31 -18.66
CA ILE A 129 21.74 14.56 -18.16
C ILE A 129 22.15 13.09 -18.07
N VAL A 130 22.62 12.66 -16.90
CA VAL A 130 22.94 11.26 -16.61
C VAL A 130 21.67 10.42 -16.75
N GLY A 131 21.78 9.25 -17.39
CA GLY A 131 20.62 8.45 -17.83
C GLY A 131 20.17 8.77 -19.27
N ALA A 132 20.71 9.83 -19.87
CA ALA A 132 20.56 10.17 -21.28
C ALA A 132 21.91 10.55 -21.91
N GLU A 133 22.01 10.53 -23.24
CA GLU A 133 23.21 10.99 -23.95
C GLU A 133 23.13 12.49 -24.26
N ALA A 134 22.72 13.31 -23.28
CA ALA A 134 22.46 14.74 -23.46
C ALA A 134 23.43 15.61 -22.68
N VAL A 135 24.04 16.57 -23.37
CA VAL A 135 25.09 17.44 -22.82
C VAL A 135 24.94 18.87 -23.33
N LEU A 136 24.98 19.83 -22.40
CA LEU A 136 25.13 21.26 -22.68
C LEU A 136 26.51 21.73 -22.24
N ASN A 137 27.17 22.58 -23.04
CA ASN A 137 28.45 23.20 -22.69
C ASN A 137 28.32 24.74 -22.66
N PRO A 138 27.50 25.31 -21.75
CA PRO A 138 27.18 26.73 -21.76
C PRO A 138 28.41 27.62 -21.57
N ASN A 139 29.42 27.18 -20.81
CA ASN A 139 30.60 27.98 -20.45
C ASN A 139 30.22 29.41 -19.99
N LYS A 140 29.22 29.50 -19.11
CA LYS A 140 28.63 30.76 -18.66
C LYS A 140 29.05 31.12 -17.24
N LEU A 141 29.51 32.35 -17.05
CA LEU A 141 29.72 32.90 -15.71
C LEU A 141 28.36 33.18 -15.06
N LEU A 142 28.11 32.60 -13.89
CA LEU A 142 26.89 32.83 -13.12
C LEU A 142 27.06 34.15 -12.34
N VAL A 143 26.54 35.23 -12.92
CA VAL A 143 26.58 36.57 -12.33
C VAL A 143 25.70 36.63 -11.08
N ASP A 144 26.13 37.42 -10.09
CA ASP A 144 25.44 37.57 -8.81
C ASP A 144 23.96 37.93 -9.00
N ASN A 145 23.11 37.08 -8.41
CA ASN A 145 21.66 37.16 -8.35
C ASN A 145 20.97 37.27 -9.73
N GLN A 146 21.61 36.75 -10.79
CA GLN A 146 21.03 36.64 -12.13
C GLN A 146 20.84 35.17 -12.49
N LYS A 147 19.59 34.80 -12.83
CA LYS A 147 19.26 33.44 -13.21
C LYS A 147 19.62 33.17 -14.68
N GLU A 148 20.22 32.03 -14.92
CA GLU A 148 20.48 31.48 -16.25
C GLU A 148 19.51 30.34 -16.52
N ASN A 149 18.80 30.44 -17.64
CA ASN A 149 17.89 29.39 -18.11
C ASN A 149 18.46 28.75 -19.38
N LEU A 150 18.47 27.43 -19.43
CA LEU A 150 18.90 26.64 -20.58
C LEU A 150 17.87 25.55 -20.84
N ASP A 151 17.72 25.13 -22.10
CA ASP A 151 16.84 24.04 -22.47
C ASP A 151 17.65 22.87 -23.05
N VAL A 152 17.29 21.65 -22.67
CA VAL A 152 17.85 20.42 -23.23
C VAL A 152 16.73 19.45 -23.58
N ASN A 153 16.79 18.91 -24.79
CA ASN A 153 15.90 17.87 -25.26
C ASN A 153 16.69 16.60 -25.52
N PHE A 154 16.13 15.45 -25.20
CA PHE A 154 16.74 14.16 -25.50
C PHE A 154 15.70 13.08 -25.76
N LYS A 155 16.10 12.06 -26.53
CA LYS A 155 15.29 10.85 -26.72
C LYS A 155 15.52 9.93 -25.53
N VAL A 156 14.44 9.51 -24.88
CA VAL A 156 14.46 8.49 -23.82
C VAL A 156 14.76 7.13 -24.47
N SER A 157 15.72 6.39 -23.90
CA SER A 157 16.08 5.06 -24.38
C SER A 157 14.85 4.14 -24.42
N GLU A 158 14.76 3.25 -25.42
CA GLU A 158 13.69 2.24 -25.49
C GLU A 158 13.83 1.17 -24.38
N ASN A 159 15.04 1.01 -23.84
CA ASN A 159 15.39 -0.02 -22.84
C ASN A 159 15.50 0.54 -21.41
N ILE A 160 15.11 1.79 -21.19
CA ILE A 160 15.15 2.37 -19.85
C ILE A 160 14.15 1.65 -18.93
N MET A 161 14.54 1.43 -17.68
CA MET A 161 13.64 0.83 -16.69
C MET A 161 12.57 1.84 -16.27
N TYR A 162 11.38 1.33 -15.95
CA TYR A 162 10.32 2.16 -15.40
C TYR A 162 10.65 2.64 -13.98
N SER A 163 10.17 3.84 -13.65
CA SER A 163 10.21 4.40 -12.31
C SER A 163 9.05 3.83 -11.49
N SER A 164 9.38 2.95 -10.56
CA SER A 164 8.48 2.35 -9.58
C SER A 164 9.32 1.94 -8.36
N PRO A 165 8.75 1.83 -7.14
CA PRO A 165 9.49 1.33 -5.99
C PRO A 165 10.16 -0.01 -6.30
N TYR A 166 11.49 -0.07 -6.19
CA TYR A 166 12.28 -1.17 -6.76
C TYR A 166 11.93 -2.53 -6.15
N TRP A 167 11.45 -2.54 -4.92
CA TRP A 167 11.01 -3.72 -4.18
C TRP A 167 9.64 -4.26 -4.60
N LEU A 168 8.91 -3.55 -5.47
CA LEU A 168 7.61 -3.95 -6.03
C LEU A 168 7.70 -4.30 -7.53
N ASN A 169 8.88 -4.22 -8.14
CA ASN A 169 9.06 -4.52 -9.55
C ASN A 169 8.85 -6.00 -9.86
N GLU A 170 9.26 -6.87 -8.93
CA GLU A 170 9.15 -8.32 -9.01
C GLU A 170 8.16 -8.85 -7.97
N THR A 171 7.51 -9.98 -8.28
CA THR A 171 6.64 -10.66 -7.33
C THR A 171 7.48 -11.25 -6.19
N GLY A 172 7.20 -10.81 -4.96
CA GLY A 172 7.85 -11.32 -3.75
C GLY A 172 7.32 -12.69 -3.29
N THR A 173 7.79 -13.15 -2.14
CA THR A 173 7.20 -14.28 -1.41
C THR A 173 6.51 -13.77 -0.13
N LEU A 174 5.79 -14.64 0.57
CA LEU A 174 5.14 -14.24 1.82
C LEU A 174 6.16 -13.63 2.80
N GLY A 175 5.88 -12.40 3.25
CA GLY A 175 6.73 -11.66 4.18
C GLY A 175 8.01 -11.04 3.60
N THR A 176 8.30 -11.19 2.30
CA THR A 176 9.55 -10.67 1.70
C THR A 176 9.38 -10.12 0.29
N TYR A 177 10.14 -9.07 -0.04
CA TYR A 177 10.22 -8.53 -1.39
C TYR A 177 11.30 -9.24 -2.22
N ALA A 178 11.08 -9.34 -3.53
CA ALA A 178 12.10 -9.80 -4.47
C ALA A 178 12.82 -8.60 -5.08
N VAL A 179 14.14 -8.52 -4.89
CA VAL A 179 14.99 -7.45 -5.45
C VAL A 179 16.20 -8.08 -6.12
N ASN A 180 16.20 -8.08 -7.45
CA ASN A 180 17.25 -8.71 -8.25
C ASN A 180 18.59 -7.95 -8.21
N ASP A 181 18.55 -6.61 -8.12
CA ASP A 181 19.73 -5.77 -8.00
C ASP A 181 20.04 -5.47 -6.52
N GLN A 182 21.05 -6.14 -5.98
CA GLN A 182 21.47 -5.98 -4.59
C GLN A 182 21.93 -4.56 -4.25
N THR A 183 22.35 -3.76 -5.23
CA THR A 183 22.82 -2.37 -4.99
C THR A 183 21.68 -1.41 -4.63
N LEU A 184 20.43 -1.81 -4.92
CA LEU A 184 19.23 -1.08 -4.53
C LEU A 184 18.81 -1.38 -3.09
N ILE A 185 19.18 -2.54 -2.53
CA ILE A 185 18.76 -2.94 -1.18
C ILE A 185 19.30 -1.93 -0.15
N GLY A 186 18.39 -1.41 0.68
CA GLY A 186 18.70 -0.39 1.70
C GLY A 186 18.62 1.04 1.20
N LYS A 187 18.36 1.27 -0.10
CA LYS A 187 18.02 2.61 -0.60
C LYS A 187 16.60 2.97 -0.13
N PRO A 188 16.36 4.21 0.32
CA PRO A 188 15.03 4.61 0.77
C PRO A 188 14.01 4.67 -0.38
N GLU A 189 14.48 4.97 -1.59
CA GLU A 189 13.68 5.13 -2.81
C GLU A 189 14.44 4.59 -4.02
N THR A 190 13.73 4.28 -5.10
CA THR A 190 14.34 3.99 -6.39
C THR A 190 15.08 5.23 -6.88
N PRO A 191 16.37 5.14 -7.24
CA PRO A 191 17.11 6.27 -7.80
C PRO A 191 16.42 6.89 -9.01
N SER A 192 16.48 8.21 -9.13
CA SER A 192 15.94 8.92 -10.29
C SER A 192 16.52 8.35 -11.58
N ALA A 193 15.66 8.13 -12.59
CA ALA A 193 16.08 7.66 -13.90
C ALA A 193 17.00 8.68 -14.61
N PHE A 194 16.86 9.96 -14.26
CA PHE A 194 17.67 11.03 -14.81
C PHE A 194 18.22 11.95 -13.71
N LEU A 195 19.52 12.25 -13.78
CA LEU A 195 20.18 13.24 -12.94
C LEU A 195 20.80 14.32 -13.83
N ALA A 196 20.57 15.58 -13.52
CA ALA A 196 21.33 16.68 -14.10
C ALA A 196 22.63 16.88 -13.31
N ARG A 197 23.77 16.58 -13.93
CA ARG A 197 25.10 16.81 -13.40
C ARG A 197 25.63 18.14 -13.90
N PHE A 198 25.68 19.12 -13.00
CA PHE A 198 26.23 20.45 -13.22
C PHE A 198 27.73 20.43 -12.91
N VAL A 199 28.56 20.68 -13.92
CA VAL A 199 30.02 20.83 -13.75
C VAL A 199 30.32 22.32 -13.66
N LEU A 200 30.73 22.74 -12.47
CA LEU A 200 30.99 24.12 -12.12
C LEU A 200 32.47 24.31 -11.83
N GLU A 201 33.04 25.43 -12.23
CA GLU A 201 34.34 25.88 -11.75
C GLU A 201 34.15 26.96 -10.70
N ILE A 202 34.58 26.66 -9.47
CA ILE A 202 34.46 27.52 -8.29
C ILE A 202 35.86 27.68 -7.71
N ASN A 203 36.37 28.91 -7.60
CA ASN A 203 37.72 29.20 -7.09
C ASN A 203 38.82 28.33 -7.74
N GLY A 204 38.72 28.10 -9.06
CA GLY A 204 39.68 27.32 -9.84
C GLY A 204 39.59 25.80 -9.66
N SER A 205 38.58 25.29 -8.94
CA SER A 205 38.31 23.86 -8.81
C SER A 205 37.05 23.48 -9.59
N GLU A 206 37.11 22.36 -10.31
CA GLU A 206 35.92 21.74 -10.88
C GLU A 206 35.16 20.95 -9.80
N ILE A 207 33.87 21.22 -9.69
CA ILE A 207 32.96 20.55 -8.76
C ILE A 207 31.72 20.12 -9.54
N ALA A 208 31.43 18.82 -9.51
CA ALA A 208 30.23 18.24 -10.09
C ALA A 208 29.15 18.08 -9.02
N ILE A 209 27.99 18.68 -9.27
CA ILE A 209 26.79 18.60 -8.43
C ILE A 209 25.68 17.91 -9.22
N GLU A 210 25.09 16.87 -8.63
CA GLU A 210 23.98 16.14 -9.25
C GLU A 210 22.65 16.56 -8.60
N LYS A 211 21.64 16.80 -9.44
CA LYS A 211 20.26 17.04 -9.04
C LYS A 211 19.32 16.09 -9.78
N PRO A 212 18.31 15.52 -9.13
CA PRO A 212 17.29 14.77 -9.84
C PRO A 212 16.58 15.67 -10.83
N VAL A 213 16.25 15.14 -12.00
CA VAL A 213 15.28 15.79 -12.89
C VAL A 213 13.91 15.64 -12.24
N ILE A 214 13.20 16.76 -12.10
CA ILE A 214 11.88 16.84 -11.46
C ILE A 214 10.89 17.50 -12.40
N HIS A 215 9.63 17.64 -12.00
CA HIS A 215 8.65 18.51 -12.64
C HIS A 215 8.20 19.57 -11.63
N ARG A 216 8.61 20.81 -11.86
CA ARG A 216 8.17 21.98 -11.09
C ARG A 216 7.01 22.65 -11.80
N PHE A 217 5.95 22.94 -11.07
CA PHE A 217 4.83 23.75 -11.52
C PHE A 217 4.21 24.52 -10.36
N SER A 218 3.34 25.48 -10.65
CA SER A 218 2.69 26.27 -9.59
C SER A 218 1.19 26.05 -9.58
N LYS A 219 0.61 26.00 -8.37
CA LYS A 219 -0.83 26.07 -8.15
C LYS A 219 -1.18 27.33 -7.36
N PRO A 220 -2.23 28.09 -7.71
CA PRO A 220 -2.58 29.33 -7.00
C PRO A 220 -2.79 29.17 -5.49
N ASP A 221 -3.29 28.02 -5.05
CA ASP A 221 -3.58 27.67 -3.66
C ASP A 221 -2.41 27.02 -2.92
N LYS A 222 -1.39 26.50 -3.62
CA LYS A 222 -0.26 25.76 -3.02
C LYS A 222 1.13 26.39 -3.26
N GLY A 223 1.25 27.35 -4.16
CA GLY A 223 2.55 27.88 -4.59
C GLY A 223 3.27 26.89 -5.51
N GLU A 224 4.60 26.77 -5.34
CA GLU A 224 5.43 25.85 -6.13
C GLU A 224 5.27 24.40 -5.63
N VAL A 225 5.03 23.50 -6.58
CA VAL A 225 4.85 22.07 -6.38
C VAL A 225 5.91 21.33 -7.21
N TYR A 226 6.46 20.28 -6.62
CA TYR A 226 7.50 19.46 -7.22
C TYR A 226 7.04 18.01 -7.27
N GLU A 227 7.11 17.42 -8.45
CA GLU A 227 6.87 15.99 -8.67
C GLU A 227 8.13 15.32 -9.20
N PRO A 228 8.42 14.06 -8.83
CA PRO A 228 9.47 13.30 -9.49
C PRO A 228 9.22 13.17 -10.99
N PHE A 229 10.28 13.18 -11.80
CA PHE A 229 10.16 12.91 -13.24
C PHE A 229 10.26 11.40 -13.49
N ALA A 230 9.10 10.75 -13.60
CA ALA A 230 8.99 9.29 -13.70
C ALA A 230 9.04 8.79 -15.16
N VAL A 231 9.71 7.66 -15.37
CA VAL A 231 9.60 6.89 -16.62
C VAL A 231 8.49 5.86 -16.47
N LEU A 232 7.41 6.00 -17.23
CA LEU A 232 6.21 5.16 -17.13
C LEU A 232 5.91 4.44 -18.46
N PRO A 233 5.10 3.37 -18.44
CA PRO A 233 4.64 2.71 -19.66
C PRO A 233 3.87 3.65 -20.58
N GLN A 234 3.95 3.42 -21.90
CA GLN A 234 3.18 4.21 -22.86
C GLN A 234 1.67 4.03 -22.74
N VAL A 235 1.22 2.96 -22.08
CA VAL A 235 -0.17 2.69 -21.74
C VAL A 235 -0.21 1.81 -20.50
N THR A 236 -1.22 2.00 -19.66
CA THR A 236 -1.51 1.14 -18.50
C THR A 236 -2.96 0.71 -18.53
N SER A 237 -3.27 -0.42 -17.89
CA SER A 237 -4.65 -0.90 -17.68
C SER A 237 -4.88 -1.16 -16.21
N LYS A 238 -6.11 -0.98 -15.75
CA LYS A 238 -6.57 -1.35 -14.41
C LYS A 238 -7.86 -2.14 -14.55
N ILE A 239 -7.93 -3.31 -13.90
CA ILE A 239 -9.19 -4.00 -13.61
C ILE A 239 -9.77 -3.34 -12.36
N ASP A 240 -11.01 -2.86 -12.44
CA ASP A 240 -11.58 -2.00 -11.39
C ASP A 240 -11.85 -2.80 -10.10
N GLU A 241 -12.42 -4.00 -10.20
CA GLU A 241 -12.53 -4.93 -9.07
C GLU A 241 -11.28 -5.82 -8.94
N LYS A 242 -10.70 -5.87 -7.73
CA LYS A 242 -9.53 -6.72 -7.45
C LYS A 242 -9.87 -8.16 -7.12
N VAL A 243 -11.10 -8.41 -6.68
CA VAL A 243 -11.63 -9.74 -6.37
C VAL A 243 -13.06 -9.83 -6.88
N LEU A 244 -13.31 -10.81 -7.74
CA LEU A 244 -14.59 -11.07 -8.40
C LEU A 244 -15.11 -12.44 -7.99
N ILE A 245 -16.20 -12.46 -7.23
CA ILE A 245 -16.85 -13.69 -6.78
C ILE A 245 -17.99 -14.08 -7.72
N PHE A 246 -17.99 -15.31 -8.21
CA PHE A 246 -19.04 -15.91 -9.03
C PHE A 246 -19.75 -16.99 -8.21
N ALA A 247 -20.84 -16.61 -7.54
CA ALA A 247 -21.65 -17.52 -6.73
C ALA A 247 -22.41 -18.58 -7.56
N SER A 248 -22.57 -18.33 -8.86
CA SER A 248 -23.24 -19.23 -9.80
C SER A 248 -22.48 -19.29 -11.14
N GLY A 249 -23.00 -20.06 -12.09
CA GLY A 249 -22.52 -20.07 -13.48
C GLY A 249 -22.86 -18.81 -14.29
N SER A 250 -23.47 -17.79 -13.67
CA SER A 250 -23.87 -16.57 -14.35
C SER A 250 -22.65 -15.71 -14.72
N PRO A 251 -22.58 -15.18 -15.94
CA PRO A 251 -21.53 -14.23 -16.32
C PRO A 251 -21.60 -12.94 -15.52
N LYS A 252 -20.47 -12.23 -15.43
CA LYS A 252 -20.36 -10.87 -14.89
C LYS A 252 -19.59 -9.99 -15.86
N ASP A 253 -19.96 -8.73 -15.89
CA ASP A 253 -19.19 -7.72 -16.59
C ASP A 253 -18.00 -7.28 -15.73
N VAL A 254 -16.82 -7.21 -16.34
CA VAL A 254 -15.57 -6.79 -15.72
C VAL A 254 -15.08 -5.55 -16.44
N GLN A 255 -14.97 -4.45 -15.70
CA GLN A 255 -14.55 -3.17 -16.23
C GLN A 255 -13.03 -3.06 -16.21
N VAL A 256 -12.47 -2.65 -17.36
CA VAL A 256 -11.05 -2.39 -17.54
C VAL A 256 -10.86 -0.96 -17.98
N THR A 257 -10.14 -0.18 -17.18
CA THR A 257 -9.79 1.20 -17.49
C THR A 257 -8.39 1.25 -18.10
N VAL A 258 -8.28 1.69 -19.35
CA VAL A 258 -7.03 1.86 -20.10
C VAL A 258 -6.64 3.33 -20.12
N THR A 259 -5.44 3.66 -19.64
CA THR A 259 -4.94 5.04 -19.55
C THR A 259 -3.68 5.23 -20.41
N ALA A 260 -3.68 6.27 -21.25
CA ALA A 260 -2.55 6.59 -22.12
C ALA A 260 -1.41 7.30 -21.38
N GLY A 261 -0.18 6.80 -21.52
CA GLY A 261 1.04 7.43 -20.97
C GLY A 261 1.68 8.46 -21.92
N LYS A 262 1.22 8.52 -23.17
CA LYS A 262 1.62 9.49 -24.20
C LYS A 262 0.43 9.83 -25.11
N ASP A 263 0.59 10.84 -25.95
CA ASP A 263 -0.44 11.18 -26.95
C ASP A 263 -0.56 10.10 -28.03
N ASN A 264 -1.75 10.00 -28.62
CA ASN A 264 -2.09 9.15 -29.76
C ASN A 264 -1.77 7.66 -29.57
N VAL A 265 -2.18 7.10 -28.43
CA VAL A 265 -2.07 5.66 -28.16
C VAL A 265 -3.19 4.93 -28.90
N SER A 266 -2.83 3.93 -29.71
CA SER A 266 -3.79 3.06 -30.40
C SER A 266 -3.36 1.61 -30.29
N GLY A 267 -4.29 0.73 -29.94
CA GLY A 267 -4.00 -0.68 -29.71
C GLY A 267 -5.27 -1.49 -29.47
N SER A 268 -5.13 -2.62 -28.80
CA SER A 268 -6.26 -3.45 -28.38
C SER A 268 -6.02 -3.99 -26.99
N VAL A 269 -7.08 -4.14 -26.21
CA VAL A 269 -7.05 -4.71 -24.86
C VAL A 269 -7.76 -6.06 -24.86
N SER A 270 -7.25 -7.00 -24.08
CA SER A 270 -7.82 -8.33 -23.85
C SER A 270 -7.62 -8.73 -22.38
N LEU A 271 -8.37 -9.72 -21.93
CA LEU A 271 -8.15 -10.36 -20.63
C LEU A 271 -7.58 -11.76 -20.82
N ASN A 272 -6.41 -12.02 -20.24
CA ASN A 272 -6.00 -13.39 -19.96
C ASN A 272 -6.86 -13.92 -18.81
N HIS A 273 -7.15 -15.21 -18.84
CA HIS A 273 -8.03 -15.84 -17.87
C HIS A 273 -7.61 -17.29 -17.59
N PRO A 274 -8.02 -17.88 -16.45
CA PRO A 274 -7.70 -19.25 -16.13
C PRO A 274 -8.41 -20.24 -17.06
N SER A 275 -7.94 -21.49 -17.07
CA SER A 275 -8.55 -22.57 -17.85
C SER A 275 -10.01 -22.81 -17.43
N GLY A 276 -10.89 -23.03 -18.42
CA GLY A 276 -12.33 -23.24 -18.19
C GLY A 276 -13.17 -21.97 -18.07
N TRP A 277 -12.53 -20.81 -17.86
CA TRP A 277 -13.19 -19.50 -17.94
C TRP A 277 -13.29 -19.05 -19.40
N THR A 278 -14.25 -18.19 -19.70
CA THR A 278 -14.38 -17.57 -21.03
C THR A 278 -14.62 -16.08 -20.92
N VAL A 279 -14.11 -15.33 -21.89
CA VAL A 279 -14.20 -13.86 -21.94
C VAL A 279 -14.76 -13.44 -23.30
N SER A 280 -15.74 -12.54 -23.30
CA SER A 280 -16.32 -11.95 -24.51
C SER A 280 -16.45 -10.43 -24.39
N PRO A 281 -16.06 -9.66 -25.42
CA PRO A 281 -15.34 -10.09 -26.61
C PRO A 281 -13.90 -10.55 -26.28
N SER A 282 -13.23 -11.28 -27.18
CA SER A 282 -11.84 -11.71 -26.94
C SER A 282 -10.83 -10.56 -26.92
N SER A 283 -11.15 -9.46 -27.60
CA SER A 283 -10.36 -8.22 -27.59
C SER A 283 -11.23 -7.02 -27.97
N ILE A 284 -10.87 -5.84 -27.45
CA ILE A 284 -11.53 -4.56 -27.72
C ILE A 284 -10.49 -3.57 -28.26
N PRO A 285 -10.70 -2.95 -29.44
CA PRO A 285 -9.80 -1.91 -29.94
C PRO A 285 -9.93 -0.63 -29.10
N VAL A 286 -8.80 0.03 -28.86
CA VAL A 286 -8.70 1.27 -28.09
C VAL A 286 -7.91 2.32 -28.85
N SER A 287 -8.39 3.57 -28.83
CA SER A 287 -7.69 4.72 -29.39
C SER A 287 -7.89 5.92 -28.46
N ILE A 288 -6.79 6.46 -27.96
CA ILE A 288 -6.77 7.52 -26.95
C ILE A 288 -5.87 8.64 -27.46
N ALA A 289 -6.44 9.84 -27.61
CA ALA A 289 -5.77 10.96 -28.25
C ALA A 289 -4.73 11.63 -27.34
N ASN A 290 -5.04 11.82 -26.06
CA ASN A 290 -4.23 12.64 -25.17
C ASN A 290 -3.57 11.80 -24.06
N LYS A 291 -2.34 12.15 -23.71
CA LYS A 291 -1.66 11.68 -22.51
C LYS A 291 -2.52 11.93 -21.27
N GLY A 292 -2.59 10.93 -20.40
CA GLY A 292 -3.37 10.95 -19.15
C GLY A 292 -4.86 10.70 -19.32
N GLN A 293 -5.37 10.64 -20.56
CA GLN A 293 -6.77 10.28 -20.80
C GLN A 293 -6.97 8.77 -20.58
N GLY A 294 -8.05 8.44 -19.85
CA GLY A 294 -8.52 7.07 -19.64
C GLY A 294 -9.79 6.78 -20.44
N ILE A 295 -9.94 5.53 -20.87
CA ILE A 295 -11.22 4.98 -21.36
C ILE A 295 -11.51 3.67 -20.64
N SER A 296 -12.77 3.42 -20.32
CA SER A 296 -13.19 2.13 -19.76
C SER A 296 -13.84 1.27 -20.84
N VAL A 297 -13.50 0.00 -20.84
CA VAL A 297 -14.14 -1.04 -21.65
C VAL A 297 -14.67 -2.13 -20.74
N SER A 298 -15.69 -2.86 -21.19
CA SER A 298 -16.29 -3.95 -20.41
C SER A 298 -16.11 -5.27 -21.13
N PHE A 299 -15.74 -6.30 -20.37
CA PHE A 299 -15.68 -7.68 -20.81
C PHE A 299 -16.69 -8.51 -20.02
N THR A 300 -17.49 -9.31 -20.71
CA THR A 300 -18.32 -10.33 -20.07
C THR A 300 -17.48 -11.56 -19.78
N VAL A 301 -17.24 -11.84 -18.51
CA VAL A 301 -16.49 -13.00 -18.01
C VAL A 301 -17.47 -14.06 -17.53
N THR A 302 -17.36 -15.27 -18.08
CA THR A 302 -18.21 -16.41 -17.72
C THR A 302 -17.38 -17.48 -16.99
N PRO A 303 -17.78 -17.88 -15.77
CA PRO A 303 -17.07 -18.89 -15.00
C PRO A 303 -17.34 -20.31 -15.53
N PRO A 304 -16.50 -21.30 -15.17
CA PRO A 304 -16.81 -22.70 -15.39
C PRO A 304 -18.02 -23.16 -14.55
N SER A 305 -18.58 -24.32 -14.90
CA SER A 305 -19.70 -24.91 -14.15
C SER A 305 -19.28 -25.40 -12.75
N THR A 306 -18.03 -25.82 -12.59
CA THR A 306 -17.44 -26.32 -11.34
C THR A 306 -16.74 -25.22 -10.55
N GLU A 307 -16.49 -25.46 -9.25
CA GLU A 307 -15.64 -24.57 -8.44
C GLU A 307 -14.27 -24.38 -9.10
N SER A 308 -13.78 -23.14 -9.10
CA SER A 308 -12.51 -22.77 -9.72
C SER A 308 -12.04 -21.43 -9.17
N GLU A 309 -10.74 -21.32 -8.92
CA GLU A 309 -10.09 -20.06 -8.54
C GLU A 309 -8.95 -19.78 -9.52
N GLY A 310 -8.65 -18.49 -9.73
CA GLY A 310 -7.50 -18.08 -10.50
C GLY A 310 -7.41 -16.58 -10.65
N THR A 311 -6.60 -16.14 -11.61
CA THR A 311 -6.32 -14.73 -11.86
C THR A 311 -6.70 -14.38 -13.29
N ILE A 312 -7.40 -13.26 -13.46
CA ILE A 312 -7.53 -12.60 -14.75
C ILE A 312 -6.54 -11.45 -14.83
N SER A 313 -5.94 -11.23 -16.00
CA SER A 313 -4.99 -10.14 -16.20
C SER A 313 -5.27 -9.36 -17.48
N SER A 314 -5.22 -8.04 -17.38
CA SER A 314 -5.43 -7.15 -18.52
C SER A 314 -4.15 -6.97 -19.32
N ILE A 315 -4.22 -7.26 -20.62
CA ILE A 315 -3.11 -7.10 -21.55
C ILE A 315 -3.52 -6.14 -22.66
N ILE A 316 -2.72 -5.11 -22.88
CA ILE A 316 -2.85 -4.18 -24.00
C ILE A 316 -1.76 -4.49 -25.01
N THR A 317 -2.14 -4.67 -26.27
CA THR A 317 -1.23 -4.89 -27.40
C THR A 317 -1.17 -3.64 -28.28
N ILE A 318 0.04 -3.10 -28.47
CA ILE A 318 0.34 -1.98 -29.37
C ILE A 318 1.45 -2.42 -30.32
N GLY A 319 1.13 -2.62 -31.59
CA GLY A 319 2.06 -3.21 -32.55
C GLY A 319 2.51 -4.60 -32.09
N ASN A 320 3.82 -4.77 -31.84
CA ASN A 320 4.42 -6.02 -31.35
C ASN A 320 4.72 -6.02 -29.85
N GLN A 321 4.32 -4.99 -29.11
CA GLN A 321 4.58 -4.85 -27.68
C GLN A 321 3.31 -5.09 -26.87
N THR A 322 3.46 -5.70 -25.70
CA THR A 322 2.39 -5.93 -24.73
C THR A 322 2.64 -5.18 -23.44
N PHE A 323 1.55 -4.71 -22.82
CA PHE A 323 1.54 -3.95 -21.57
C PHE A 323 0.51 -4.58 -20.64
N GLY A 324 0.93 -4.93 -19.42
CA GLY A 324 0.05 -5.56 -18.42
C GLY A 324 0.24 -4.98 -17.02
N LYS A 325 0.64 -3.71 -16.94
CA LYS A 325 0.83 -3.00 -15.68
C LYS A 325 -0.28 -1.99 -15.46
N GLU A 326 -0.75 -1.88 -14.24
CA GLU A 326 -1.55 -0.77 -13.75
C GLU A 326 -0.66 0.29 -13.10
N LEU A 327 -1.10 1.54 -13.14
CA LEU A 327 -0.46 2.65 -12.44
C LEU A 327 -1.30 3.02 -11.21
N VAL A 328 -0.73 2.83 -10.03
CA VAL A 328 -1.28 3.32 -8.76
C VAL A 328 -0.50 4.56 -8.35
N GLU A 329 -1.20 5.68 -8.20
CA GLU A 329 -0.59 6.93 -7.75
C GLU A 329 -0.89 7.18 -6.27
N ILE A 330 0.16 7.43 -5.48
CA ILE A 330 0.02 7.91 -4.11
C ILE A 330 0.35 9.39 -4.11
N ASN A 331 -0.65 10.22 -3.79
CA ASN A 331 -0.55 11.67 -3.89
C ASN A 331 -1.26 12.34 -2.70
N TYR A 332 -0.53 12.51 -1.60
CA TYR A 332 -0.99 13.28 -0.44
C TYR A 332 -0.17 14.55 -0.28
N ASP A 333 -0.77 15.59 0.28
CA ASP A 333 -0.12 16.91 0.43
C ASP A 333 1.16 16.90 1.30
N HIS A 334 1.39 15.85 2.08
CA HIS A 334 2.52 15.73 3.00
C HIS A 334 3.65 14.81 2.50
N ILE A 335 3.54 14.22 1.29
CA ILE A 335 4.61 13.41 0.68
C ILE A 335 4.74 13.71 -0.82
N PRO A 336 5.93 13.49 -1.43
CA PRO A 336 6.06 13.54 -2.88
C PRO A 336 5.12 12.54 -3.57
N LYS A 337 4.63 12.91 -4.77
CA LYS A 337 3.85 12.00 -5.61
C LYS A 337 4.66 10.73 -5.91
N GLN A 338 4.09 9.56 -5.62
CA GLN A 338 4.69 8.27 -5.95
C GLN A 338 3.89 7.58 -7.05
N SER A 339 4.60 6.94 -7.98
CA SER A 339 4.02 6.13 -9.05
C SER A 339 4.42 4.68 -8.83
N ILE A 340 3.43 3.80 -8.66
CA ILE A 340 3.64 2.38 -8.40
C ILE A 340 3.08 1.58 -9.58
N LEU A 341 3.90 0.71 -10.16
CA LEU A 341 3.51 -0.14 -11.27
C LEU A 341 3.30 -1.58 -10.80
N LEU A 342 2.04 -2.00 -10.72
CA LEU A 342 1.67 -3.36 -10.34
C LEU A 342 1.15 -4.14 -11.56
N PRO A 343 1.21 -5.48 -11.56
CA PRO A 343 0.45 -6.26 -12.54
C PRO A 343 -1.03 -5.88 -12.53
N SER A 344 -1.63 -5.69 -13.72
CA SER A 344 -3.05 -5.39 -13.87
C SER A 344 -3.86 -6.68 -13.74
N GLU A 345 -4.10 -7.11 -12.51
CA GLU A 345 -4.67 -8.40 -12.18
C GLU A 345 -5.85 -8.30 -11.21
N ALA A 346 -6.74 -9.30 -11.30
CA ALA A 346 -7.83 -9.51 -10.35
C ALA A 346 -8.01 -11.01 -10.08
N LYS A 347 -8.31 -11.36 -8.83
CA LYS A 347 -8.66 -12.73 -8.44
C LYS A 347 -10.10 -13.01 -8.87
N VAL A 348 -10.32 -14.14 -9.51
CA VAL A 348 -11.66 -14.66 -9.84
C VAL A 348 -11.92 -15.94 -9.06
N VAL A 349 -13.10 -16.03 -8.46
CA VAL A 349 -13.48 -17.18 -7.62
C VAL A 349 -14.88 -17.64 -8.02
N ARG A 350 -14.96 -18.79 -8.67
CA ARG A 350 -16.20 -19.52 -8.90
C ARG A 350 -16.43 -20.47 -7.72
N MET A 351 -17.46 -20.19 -6.93
CA MET A 351 -17.86 -21.02 -5.78
C MET A 351 -19.32 -21.42 -5.91
N ASP A 352 -19.67 -22.68 -5.64
CA ASP A 352 -21.06 -23.14 -5.62
C ASP A 352 -21.65 -22.93 -4.22
N ILE A 353 -21.83 -21.66 -3.88
CA ILE A 353 -22.30 -21.25 -2.56
C ILE A 353 -23.82 -21.25 -2.50
N LYS A 354 -24.36 -21.88 -1.46
CA LYS A 354 -25.78 -21.84 -1.12
C LYS A 354 -25.99 -20.82 -0.01
N LYS A 355 -27.15 -20.16 -0.05
CA LYS A 355 -27.58 -19.20 0.98
C LYS A 355 -29.05 -19.39 1.33
N SER A 356 -29.39 -19.11 2.58
CA SER A 356 -30.78 -18.97 3.05
C SER A 356 -30.94 -17.60 3.72
N GLY A 357 -32.04 -16.94 3.45
CA GLY A 357 -32.20 -15.51 3.76
C GLY A 357 -31.73 -14.61 2.61
N GLU A 358 -32.18 -13.37 2.64
CA GLU A 358 -32.02 -12.39 1.56
C GLU A 358 -31.60 -11.03 2.11
N HIS A 359 -32.32 -10.49 3.09
CA HIS A 359 -32.13 -9.12 3.58
C HIS A 359 -31.30 -9.11 4.86
N ILE A 360 -30.10 -8.52 4.82
CA ILE A 360 -29.18 -8.47 5.96
C ILE A 360 -29.08 -7.02 6.45
N ALA A 361 -29.43 -6.76 7.70
CA ALA A 361 -29.09 -5.50 8.34
C ALA A 361 -27.62 -5.53 8.75
N TYR A 362 -26.84 -4.54 8.32
CA TYR A 362 -25.44 -4.42 8.68
C TYR A 362 -25.19 -3.11 9.42
N ILE A 363 -24.65 -3.19 10.62
CA ILE A 363 -24.30 -2.04 11.45
C ILE A 363 -22.80 -1.85 11.36
N MET A 364 -22.38 -0.78 10.68
CA MET A 364 -20.96 -0.47 10.48
C MET A 364 -20.26 -0.16 11.80
N GLY A 365 -19.06 -0.70 11.96
CA GLY A 365 -18.15 -0.37 13.05
C GLY A 365 -17.01 0.52 12.59
N ALA A 366 -15.76 0.09 12.79
CA ALA A 366 -14.57 0.88 12.47
C ALA A 366 -14.28 1.02 10.96
N GLY A 367 -15.12 0.41 10.11
CA GLY A 367 -14.97 0.35 8.65
C GLY A 367 -14.39 -0.98 8.19
N ASP A 368 -15.12 -1.68 7.32
CA ASP A 368 -14.72 -2.91 6.62
C ASP A 368 -15.49 -2.99 5.29
N VAL A 369 -15.20 -4.02 4.48
CA VAL A 369 -15.88 -4.27 3.20
C VAL A 369 -16.59 -5.63 3.16
N VAL A 370 -17.05 -6.09 4.33
CA VAL A 370 -17.90 -7.28 4.46
C VAL A 370 -19.25 -7.09 3.76
N PRO A 371 -19.95 -5.94 3.86
CA PRO A 371 -21.21 -5.71 3.15
C PRO A 371 -21.12 -6.00 1.64
N GLU A 372 -20.14 -5.39 0.97
CA GLU A 372 -19.91 -5.52 -0.47
C GLU A 372 -19.57 -6.98 -0.83
N SER A 373 -18.82 -7.67 0.03
CA SER A 373 -18.53 -9.09 -0.13
C SER A 373 -19.81 -9.95 -0.11
N LEU A 374 -20.72 -9.68 0.82
CA LEU A 374 -22.01 -10.40 0.92
C LEU A 374 -22.92 -10.12 -0.27
N GLU A 375 -22.90 -8.91 -0.81
CA GLU A 375 -23.62 -8.56 -2.03
C GLU A 375 -23.12 -9.36 -3.24
N GLN A 376 -21.81 -9.61 -3.33
CA GLN A 376 -21.25 -10.40 -4.44
C GLN A 376 -21.76 -11.86 -4.48
N ILE A 377 -22.19 -12.41 -3.34
CA ILE A 377 -22.85 -13.73 -3.25
C ILE A 377 -24.39 -13.64 -3.22
N GLY A 378 -24.95 -12.47 -3.48
CA GLY A 378 -26.37 -12.26 -3.74
C GLY A 378 -27.23 -11.96 -2.52
N TYR A 379 -26.66 -11.55 -1.38
CA TYR A 379 -27.46 -10.96 -0.30
C TYR A 379 -27.80 -9.49 -0.63
N GLN A 380 -28.92 -9.00 -0.09
CA GLN A 380 -29.24 -7.58 -0.08
C GLN A 380 -28.84 -7.02 1.28
N VAL A 381 -27.76 -6.25 1.31
CA VAL A 381 -27.23 -5.69 2.55
C VAL A 381 -27.77 -4.28 2.74
N HIS A 382 -28.31 -4.01 3.92
CA HIS A 382 -28.88 -2.73 4.31
C HIS A 382 -28.02 -2.15 5.42
N LEU A 383 -27.28 -1.08 5.13
CA LEU A 383 -26.56 -0.35 6.16
C LEU A 383 -27.57 0.33 7.10
N VAL A 384 -27.51 0.02 8.38
CA VAL A 384 -28.41 0.55 9.41
C VAL A 384 -27.64 1.53 10.29
N ASP A 385 -28.09 2.78 10.34
CA ASP A 385 -27.63 3.73 11.35
C ASP A 385 -28.14 3.27 12.73
N PRO A 386 -27.27 3.03 13.72
CA PRO A 386 -27.68 2.61 15.06
C PRO A 386 -28.70 3.54 15.73
N ASN A 387 -28.75 4.82 15.35
CA ASN A 387 -29.73 5.77 15.89
C ASN A 387 -31.15 5.46 15.43
N ASP A 388 -31.32 4.89 14.24
CA ASP A 388 -32.61 4.52 13.65
C ASP A 388 -33.19 3.22 14.21
N ILE A 389 -32.41 2.47 15.00
CA ILE A 389 -32.87 1.22 15.61
C ILE A 389 -33.94 1.52 16.66
N GLN A 390 -35.14 1.01 16.41
CA GLN A 390 -36.31 1.10 17.28
C GLN A 390 -36.98 -0.26 17.39
N MET A 391 -37.89 -0.43 18.36
CA MET A 391 -38.61 -1.70 18.53
C MET A 391 -39.36 -2.08 17.23
N GLY A 392 -39.15 -3.30 16.74
CA GLY A 392 -39.74 -3.81 15.51
C GLY A 392 -39.09 -3.33 14.20
N SER A 393 -38.14 -2.38 14.24
CA SER A 393 -37.51 -1.88 13.01
C SER A 393 -36.63 -2.91 12.30
N LEU A 394 -36.23 -3.97 13.03
CA LEU A 394 -35.33 -5.02 12.56
C LEU A 394 -36.08 -6.26 12.03
N ASP A 395 -37.39 -6.38 12.28
CA ASP A 395 -38.20 -7.58 11.97
C ASP A 395 -38.26 -7.92 10.47
N LYS A 396 -37.95 -6.94 9.62
CA LYS A 396 -37.88 -7.09 8.16
C LYS A 396 -36.59 -7.75 7.66
N TYR A 397 -35.59 -7.92 8.53
CA TYR A 397 -34.30 -8.49 8.16
C TYR A 397 -34.21 -9.96 8.56
N ASP A 398 -33.56 -10.75 7.71
CA ASP A 398 -33.30 -12.17 7.92
C ASP A 398 -32.15 -12.39 8.91
N ALA A 399 -31.24 -11.42 9.07
CA ALA A 399 -30.18 -11.39 10.08
C ALA A 399 -29.69 -9.95 10.32
N VAL A 400 -29.12 -9.70 11.51
CA VAL A 400 -28.40 -8.48 11.87
C VAL A 400 -26.93 -8.82 12.07
N VAL A 401 -26.05 -8.11 11.39
CA VAL A 401 -24.59 -8.24 11.52
C VAL A 401 -24.03 -6.97 12.14
N MET A 402 -23.33 -7.12 13.27
CA MET A 402 -22.52 -6.08 13.86
C MET A 402 -21.12 -6.16 13.28
N GLY A 403 -20.74 -5.13 12.52
CA GLY A 403 -19.44 -5.05 11.88
C GLY A 403 -18.28 -4.91 12.87
N ILE A 404 -17.07 -4.92 12.33
CA ILE A 404 -15.87 -5.03 13.17
C ILE A 404 -15.79 -3.87 14.16
N ARG A 405 -15.58 -4.20 15.43
CA ARG A 405 -15.44 -3.21 16.52
C ARG A 405 -16.63 -2.26 16.64
N ALA A 406 -17.82 -2.63 16.13
CA ALA A 406 -19.01 -1.77 16.21
C ALA A 406 -19.31 -1.32 17.63
N TYR A 407 -19.24 -2.24 18.61
CA TYR A 407 -19.41 -1.87 20.01
C TYR A 407 -18.29 -0.96 20.53
N ASN A 408 -17.07 -1.04 19.99
CA ASN A 408 -15.97 -0.20 20.43
C ASN A 408 -16.06 1.26 19.93
N VAL A 409 -16.68 1.50 18.77
CA VAL A 409 -16.65 2.83 18.12
C VAL A 409 -18.02 3.50 18.02
N VAL A 410 -19.11 2.75 18.14
CA VAL A 410 -20.48 3.31 18.04
C VAL A 410 -21.12 3.39 19.41
N GLU A 411 -21.03 4.58 20.02
CA GLU A 411 -21.48 4.81 21.40
C GLU A 411 -22.97 4.51 21.62
N SER A 412 -23.83 4.76 20.64
CA SER A 412 -25.28 4.58 20.78
C SER A 412 -25.70 3.13 20.96
N LEU A 413 -24.90 2.14 20.53
CA LEU A 413 -25.22 0.72 20.64
C LEU A 413 -25.41 0.25 22.09
N LYS A 414 -24.75 0.87 23.07
CA LYS A 414 -24.93 0.53 24.50
C LYS A 414 -26.39 0.64 24.96
N TYR A 415 -27.17 1.51 24.31
CA TYR A 415 -28.58 1.75 24.62
C TYR A 415 -29.53 0.94 23.74
N LYS A 416 -29.03 0.24 22.71
CA LYS A 416 -29.84 -0.51 21.74
C LYS A 416 -29.88 -2.02 22.03
N GLN A 417 -29.04 -2.52 22.95
CA GLN A 417 -28.99 -3.94 23.31
C GLN A 417 -30.34 -4.56 23.66
N PRO A 418 -31.24 -3.93 24.43
CA PRO A 418 -32.55 -4.51 24.70
C PRO A 418 -33.38 -4.76 23.44
N ILE A 419 -33.30 -3.85 22.44
CA ILE A 419 -34.02 -3.97 21.17
C ILE A 419 -33.39 -5.06 20.29
N LEU A 420 -32.06 -5.12 20.28
CA LEU A 420 -31.32 -6.13 19.51
C LEU A 420 -31.57 -7.54 20.05
N PHE A 421 -31.61 -7.71 21.37
CA PHE A 421 -31.91 -9.00 21.98
C PHE A 421 -33.38 -9.38 21.86
N ASP A 422 -34.32 -8.43 21.93
CA ASP A 422 -35.75 -8.68 21.61
C ASP A 422 -35.92 -9.21 20.17
N TYR A 423 -35.17 -8.67 19.21
CA TYR A 423 -35.15 -9.18 17.83
C TYR A 423 -34.64 -10.64 17.77
N VAL A 424 -33.57 -10.98 18.51
CA VAL A 424 -33.07 -12.37 18.56
C VAL A 424 -34.07 -13.28 19.25
N GLU A 425 -34.63 -12.87 20.38
CA GLU A 425 -35.60 -13.66 21.16
C GLU A 425 -36.81 -14.07 20.30
N LYS A 426 -37.24 -13.20 19.37
CA LYS A 426 -38.36 -13.41 18.44
C LYS A 426 -38.02 -14.21 17.18
N GLY A 427 -36.85 -14.83 17.11
CA GLY A 427 -36.45 -15.66 15.96
C GLY A 427 -35.36 -15.04 15.07
N GLY A 428 -34.94 -13.80 15.35
CA GLY A 428 -33.88 -13.14 14.63
C GLY A 428 -32.51 -13.82 14.81
N THR A 429 -31.65 -13.69 13.80
CA THR A 429 -30.24 -14.07 13.90
C THR A 429 -29.37 -12.83 14.06
N MET A 430 -28.49 -12.81 15.06
CA MET A 430 -27.53 -11.74 15.28
C MET A 430 -26.10 -12.28 15.24
N ILE A 431 -25.24 -11.68 14.41
CA ILE A 431 -23.82 -12.02 14.30
C ILE A 431 -23.00 -10.83 14.81
N VAL A 432 -22.12 -11.07 15.77
CA VAL A 432 -21.21 -10.07 16.33
C VAL A 432 -19.78 -10.40 15.97
N GLN A 433 -19.14 -9.48 15.23
CA GLN A 433 -17.80 -9.68 14.72
C GLN A 433 -16.78 -8.89 15.54
N TYR A 434 -15.67 -9.56 15.90
CA TYR A 434 -14.37 -8.95 16.16
C TYR A 434 -14.45 -7.67 17.03
N ASN A 435 -14.67 -7.83 18.34
CA ASN A 435 -14.64 -6.72 19.30
C ASN A 435 -13.42 -6.85 20.22
N THR A 436 -12.85 -5.72 20.59
CA THR A 436 -11.68 -5.68 21.49
C THR A 436 -12.11 -5.41 22.92
N SER A 437 -11.46 -6.05 23.89
CA SER A 437 -11.66 -5.80 25.33
C SER A 437 -11.07 -4.46 25.81
N GLY A 438 -10.33 -3.74 24.95
CA GLY A 438 -9.77 -2.41 25.22
C GLY A 438 -8.70 -2.37 26.33
N ARG A 439 -8.10 -1.18 26.57
CA ARG A 439 -7.28 -0.91 27.77
C ARG A 439 -8.13 -0.61 29.01
N TRP A 440 -9.42 -0.33 28.81
CA TRP A 440 -10.40 -0.06 29.85
C TRP A 440 -11.54 -1.07 29.69
N ALA A 441 -11.37 -2.24 30.33
CA ALA A 441 -12.33 -3.36 30.33
C ALA A 441 -13.75 -2.99 30.82
N SER A 442 -13.95 -1.76 31.30
CA SER A 442 -15.21 -1.21 31.81
C SER A 442 -16.16 -0.65 30.75
N GLN A 443 -15.88 -0.79 29.45
CA GLN A 443 -16.68 -0.13 28.41
C GLN A 443 -17.86 -0.96 27.87
N PHE A 444 -17.99 -2.25 28.19
CA PHE A 444 -18.98 -3.10 27.53
C PHE A 444 -19.71 -4.04 28.51
N GLU A 445 -20.81 -3.57 29.08
CA GLU A 445 -21.80 -4.46 29.69
C GLU A 445 -22.75 -4.98 28.60
N ASN A 446 -23.08 -6.27 28.66
CA ASN A 446 -24.17 -6.90 27.89
C ASN A 446 -24.00 -6.90 26.36
N ILE A 447 -22.80 -7.20 25.81
CA ILE A 447 -22.63 -7.35 24.35
C ILE A 447 -23.34 -8.58 23.77
N ALA A 448 -23.66 -9.54 24.63
CA ALA A 448 -24.36 -10.78 24.32
C ALA A 448 -25.51 -11.01 25.32
N PRO A 449 -26.52 -11.83 24.96
CA PRO A 449 -27.64 -12.16 25.85
C PRO A 449 -27.25 -13.06 27.03
N TYR A 450 -26.08 -13.70 26.96
CA TYR A 450 -25.50 -14.53 28.02
C TYR A 450 -24.06 -14.11 28.30
N ASP A 451 -23.51 -14.55 29.45
CA ASP A 451 -22.16 -14.18 29.87
C ASP A 451 -21.09 -14.62 28.87
N ILE A 452 -20.25 -13.66 28.47
CA ILE A 452 -19.12 -13.85 27.57
C ILE A 452 -17.99 -12.90 27.97
N THR A 453 -16.76 -13.42 28.06
CA THR A 453 -15.57 -12.65 28.45
C THR A 453 -14.58 -12.60 27.30
N LEU A 454 -14.50 -11.44 26.64
CA LEU A 454 -13.50 -11.18 25.60
C LEU A 454 -12.08 -11.16 26.20
N SER A 455 -11.13 -11.81 25.54
CA SER A 455 -9.74 -11.83 25.98
C SER A 455 -8.82 -11.17 24.92
N ARG A 456 -7.52 -11.47 25.00
CA ARG A 456 -6.53 -11.11 23.97
C ARG A 456 -6.05 -12.33 23.19
N ASP A 457 -6.71 -13.48 23.38
CA ASP A 457 -6.38 -14.71 22.69
C ASP A 457 -6.57 -14.51 21.19
N ARG A 458 -5.67 -15.12 20.43
CA ARG A 458 -5.51 -14.90 19.00
C ARG A 458 -4.82 -16.09 18.37
N VAL A 459 -5.05 -16.26 17.08
CA VAL A 459 -4.32 -17.20 16.23
C VAL A 459 -3.86 -16.38 15.02
N THR A 460 -2.58 -16.06 15.03
CA THR A 460 -1.94 -15.13 14.11
C THR A 460 -1.31 -15.82 12.90
N ASP A 461 -1.10 -17.13 12.97
CA ASP A 461 -0.68 -17.92 11.80
C ASP A 461 -1.91 -18.24 10.93
N GLU A 462 -1.95 -17.70 9.72
CA GLU A 462 -3.00 -17.97 8.74
C GLU A 462 -3.09 -19.44 8.31
N ASN A 463 -2.05 -20.25 8.56
CA ASN A 463 -2.01 -21.68 8.25
C ASN A 463 -2.29 -22.58 9.46
N ALA A 464 -2.55 -22.01 10.64
CA ALA A 464 -2.87 -22.78 11.84
C ALA A 464 -3.99 -23.80 11.58
N GLU A 465 -3.84 -25.03 12.08
CA GLU A 465 -4.85 -26.08 11.88
C GLU A 465 -6.16 -25.71 12.59
N VAL A 466 -7.27 -25.80 11.86
CA VAL A 466 -8.61 -25.60 12.40
C VAL A 466 -9.32 -26.94 12.59
N SER A 467 -9.71 -27.22 13.82
CA SER A 467 -10.50 -28.39 14.20
C SER A 467 -11.98 -28.03 14.35
N ILE A 468 -12.85 -28.77 13.65
CA ILE A 468 -14.31 -28.68 13.82
C ILE A 468 -14.71 -29.53 15.03
N ILE A 469 -14.99 -28.88 16.16
CA ILE A 469 -15.31 -29.55 17.43
C ILE A 469 -16.81 -29.79 17.62
N SER A 470 -17.65 -29.07 16.86
CA SER A 470 -19.11 -29.30 16.81
C SER A 470 -19.58 -29.76 15.42
N PRO A 471 -19.24 -30.99 14.99
CA PRO A 471 -19.43 -31.45 13.61
C PRO A 471 -20.89 -31.66 13.19
N LYS A 472 -21.84 -31.60 14.13
CA LYS A 472 -23.29 -31.68 13.86
C LYS A 472 -23.96 -30.30 13.85
N ASN A 473 -23.23 -29.24 14.17
CA ASN A 473 -23.79 -27.88 14.22
C ASN A 473 -24.18 -27.41 12.81
N ALA A 474 -25.27 -26.63 12.70
CA ALA A 474 -25.73 -26.07 11.44
C ALA A 474 -24.68 -25.17 10.79
N LEU A 475 -23.87 -24.45 11.57
CA LEU A 475 -22.80 -23.57 11.09
C LEU A 475 -21.79 -24.27 10.19
N VAL A 476 -21.61 -25.59 10.32
CA VAL A 476 -20.67 -26.37 9.50
C VAL A 476 -21.35 -27.33 8.53
N ASN A 477 -22.69 -27.41 8.53
CA ASN A 477 -23.42 -28.38 7.71
C ASN A 477 -24.53 -27.78 6.84
N TYR A 478 -24.98 -26.55 7.09
CA TYR A 478 -26.11 -25.96 6.37
C TYR A 478 -25.96 -24.46 6.10
N PRO A 479 -26.27 -23.99 4.88
CA PRO A 479 -26.63 -24.78 3.69
C PRO A 479 -25.40 -25.38 2.98
N ASN A 480 -24.19 -25.00 3.41
CA ASN A 480 -22.93 -25.50 2.87
C ASN A 480 -22.26 -26.44 3.87
N THR A 481 -21.71 -27.56 3.41
CA THR A 481 -20.87 -28.42 4.24
C THR A 481 -19.45 -27.86 4.30
N ILE A 482 -18.97 -27.57 5.50
CA ILE A 482 -17.61 -27.07 5.76
C ILE A 482 -16.67 -28.26 5.93
N LYS A 483 -15.55 -28.23 5.21
CA LYS A 483 -14.47 -29.21 5.23
C LYS A 483 -13.21 -28.58 5.80
N LYS A 484 -12.22 -29.39 6.16
CA LYS A 484 -10.90 -28.89 6.60
C LYS A 484 -10.26 -27.96 5.56
N THR A 485 -10.40 -28.28 4.27
CA THR A 485 -9.85 -27.48 3.16
C THR A 485 -10.54 -26.12 2.98
N ASP A 486 -11.71 -25.89 3.58
CA ASP A 486 -12.34 -24.56 3.59
C ASP A 486 -11.61 -23.58 4.54
N PHE A 487 -10.59 -24.05 5.26
CA PHE A 487 -9.66 -23.21 6.01
C PHE A 487 -8.33 -23.00 5.25
N ASP A 488 -8.19 -23.49 4.02
CA ASP A 488 -7.00 -23.22 3.20
C ASP A 488 -7.06 -21.82 2.58
N GLY A 489 -5.90 -21.21 2.33
CA GLY A 489 -5.80 -19.93 1.62
C GLY A 489 -6.27 -18.71 2.39
N TRP A 490 -6.46 -18.82 3.71
CA TRP A 490 -6.65 -17.67 4.59
C TRP A 490 -5.45 -16.74 4.52
N VAL A 491 -5.68 -15.44 4.74
CA VAL A 491 -4.64 -14.42 4.64
C VAL A 491 -4.37 -13.76 5.97
N GLN A 492 -3.09 -13.51 6.28
CA GLN A 492 -2.62 -12.74 7.43
C GLN A 492 -2.83 -13.38 8.82
N GLU A 493 -4.03 -13.86 9.17
CA GLU A 493 -4.32 -14.47 10.48
C GLU A 493 -5.64 -15.26 10.46
N ARG A 494 -5.88 -16.15 11.44
CA ARG A 494 -7.22 -16.78 11.62
C ARG A 494 -8.20 -15.85 12.32
N GLY A 495 -7.73 -15.13 13.33
CA GLY A 495 -8.58 -14.24 14.11
C GLY A 495 -7.95 -13.79 15.41
N LEU A 496 -8.51 -12.73 15.97
CA LEU A 496 -8.01 -12.07 17.16
C LEU A 496 -9.13 -11.81 18.16
N TYR A 497 -8.75 -11.60 19.42
CA TYR A 497 -9.64 -11.24 20.52
C TYR A 497 -10.74 -12.27 20.75
N PHE A 498 -10.37 -13.55 20.71
CA PHE A 498 -11.30 -14.62 21.03
C PHE A 498 -11.76 -14.47 22.50
N PRO A 499 -13.02 -14.79 22.82
CA PRO A 499 -13.44 -14.94 24.20
C PRO A 499 -12.64 -16.09 24.84
N SER A 500 -12.36 -15.96 26.14
CA SER A 500 -11.68 -17.00 26.94
C SER A 500 -12.64 -17.72 27.89
N ALA A 501 -13.81 -17.15 28.15
CA ALA A 501 -14.86 -17.73 28.98
C ALA A 501 -16.25 -17.33 28.46
N TRP A 502 -17.21 -18.23 28.58
CA TRP A 502 -18.60 -18.05 28.20
C TRP A 502 -19.49 -19.00 29.00
N SER A 503 -20.78 -18.69 29.10
CA SER A 503 -21.76 -19.54 29.78
C SER A 503 -22.15 -20.78 28.94
N SER A 504 -22.82 -21.75 29.57
CA SER A 504 -23.13 -23.06 28.96
C SER A 504 -24.07 -23.03 27.76
N GLU A 505 -24.77 -21.92 27.54
CA GLU A 505 -25.65 -21.70 26.40
C GLU A 505 -24.87 -21.57 25.09
N PHE A 506 -23.61 -21.12 25.16
CA PHE A 506 -22.73 -21.03 24.00
C PHE A 506 -22.13 -22.38 23.65
N THR A 507 -22.34 -22.79 22.40
CA THR A 507 -21.66 -23.93 21.79
C THR A 507 -20.46 -23.43 20.98
N PRO A 508 -19.21 -23.79 21.36
CA PRO A 508 -18.05 -23.50 20.53
C PRO A 508 -18.02 -24.43 19.31
N VAL A 509 -17.70 -23.87 18.14
CA VAL A 509 -17.80 -24.60 16.86
C VAL A 509 -16.44 -25.06 16.35
N LEU A 510 -15.41 -24.24 16.57
CA LEU A 510 -14.06 -24.42 16.04
C LEU A 510 -13.03 -24.33 17.17
N SER A 511 -11.95 -25.10 17.06
CA SER A 511 -10.77 -25.03 17.90
C SER A 511 -9.52 -24.84 17.03
N MET A 512 -8.61 -23.96 17.44
CA MET A 512 -7.39 -23.62 16.70
C MET A 512 -6.34 -23.02 17.64
N GLY A 513 -5.06 -23.05 17.24
CA GLY A 513 -3.95 -22.49 18.00
C GLY A 513 -2.72 -22.29 17.10
N ASP A 514 -1.92 -21.27 17.39
CA ASP A 514 -0.61 -21.09 16.74
C ASP A 514 0.35 -22.23 17.17
N GLU A 515 1.36 -22.53 16.34
CA GLU A 515 2.31 -23.60 16.66
C GLU A 515 3.00 -23.37 18.02
N GLY A 516 2.91 -24.35 18.92
CA GLY A 516 3.50 -24.26 20.26
C GLY A 516 2.66 -23.53 21.30
N GLU A 517 1.53 -22.94 20.91
CA GLU A 517 0.58 -22.27 21.81
C GLU A 517 -0.61 -23.19 22.16
N PRO A 518 -1.30 -22.98 23.30
CA PRO A 518 -2.54 -23.67 23.61
C PRO A 518 -3.63 -23.38 22.57
N THR A 519 -4.45 -24.39 22.27
CA THR A 519 -5.62 -24.19 21.42
C THR A 519 -6.72 -23.42 22.15
N THR A 520 -7.52 -22.69 21.39
CA THR A 520 -8.65 -21.88 21.85
C THR A 520 -9.90 -22.20 21.06
N GLU A 521 -11.04 -22.20 21.74
CA GLU A 521 -12.36 -22.56 21.19
C GLU A 521 -13.29 -21.35 21.00
N GLY A 522 -12.81 -20.14 21.33
CA GLY A 522 -13.61 -18.91 21.33
C GLY A 522 -13.80 -18.26 19.96
N SER A 523 -13.18 -18.78 18.90
CA SER A 523 -13.18 -18.17 17.56
C SER A 523 -14.57 -18.06 16.94
N LEU A 524 -15.46 -19.02 17.23
CA LEU A 524 -16.84 -19.07 16.73
C LEU A 524 -17.74 -19.73 17.77
N LEU A 525 -18.58 -18.92 18.41
CA LEU A 525 -19.53 -19.32 19.44
C LEU A 525 -20.96 -19.06 18.95
N VAL A 526 -21.87 -20.00 19.18
CA VAL A 526 -23.30 -19.84 18.87
C VAL A 526 -24.15 -20.22 20.08
N ALA A 527 -25.15 -19.40 20.40
CA ALA A 527 -26.12 -19.68 21.45
C ALA A 527 -27.55 -19.46 20.93
N PRO A 528 -28.50 -20.37 21.23
CA PRO A 528 -29.91 -20.09 21.02
C PRO A 528 -30.38 -19.05 22.05
N TYR A 529 -31.24 -18.12 21.64
CA TYR A 529 -31.87 -17.15 22.55
C TYR A 529 -33.31 -16.91 22.11
N GLY A 530 -34.27 -17.31 22.95
CA GLY A 530 -35.67 -17.42 22.54
C GLY A 530 -35.83 -18.36 21.35
N GLU A 531 -36.47 -17.88 20.28
CA GLU A 531 -36.64 -18.60 19.01
C GLU A 531 -35.49 -18.37 18.01
N GLY A 532 -34.57 -17.47 18.32
CA GLY A 532 -33.48 -17.07 17.41
C GLY A 532 -32.10 -17.50 17.88
N HIS A 533 -31.09 -16.91 17.25
CA HIS A 533 -29.69 -17.29 17.44
C HIS A 533 -28.78 -16.08 17.58
N TYR A 534 -27.91 -16.11 18.58
CA TYR A 534 -26.82 -15.17 18.75
C TYR A 534 -25.50 -15.86 18.43
N ILE A 535 -24.69 -15.25 17.57
CA ILE A 535 -23.39 -15.76 17.14
C ILE A 535 -22.33 -14.71 17.46
N TYR A 536 -21.28 -15.12 18.17
CA TYR A 536 -20.06 -14.33 18.31
C TYR A 536 -18.96 -14.96 17.48
N THR A 537 -18.20 -14.14 16.75
CA THR A 537 -17.00 -14.62 16.06
C THR A 537 -15.86 -13.61 16.13
N GLY A 538 -14.67 -14.09 16.48
CA GLY A 538 -13.42 -13.34 16.39
C GLY A 538 -12.62 -13.65 15.13
N LEU A 539 -13.13 -14.51 14.24
CA LEU A 539 -12.49 -14.81 12.96
C LEU A 539 -12.37 -13.55 12.10
N SER A 540 -11.24 -13.42 11.39
CA SER A 540 -10.92 -12.23 10.59
C SER A 540 -11.67 -12.18 9.24
N PHE A 541 -12.99 -12.40 9.23
CA PHE A 541 -13.83 -12.35 8.02
C PHE A 541 -13.69 -11.05 7.22
N PHE A 542 -13.39 -9.94 7.88
CA PHE A 542 -13.13 -8.63 7.26
C PHE A 542 -11.84 -8.59 6.42
N ARG A 543 -10.98 -9.61 6.52
CA ARG A 543 -9.81 -9.85 5.65
C ARG A 543 -10.08 -10.96 4.64
N GLU A 544 -10.70 -12.05 5.10
CA GLU A 544 -10.92 -13.24 4.27
C GLU A 544 -11.95 -13.06 3.17
N LEU A 545 -13.09 -12.40 3.47
CA LEU A 545 -14.12 -12.19 2.46
C LEU A 545 -13.61 -11.24 1.37
N PRO A 546 -12.94 -10.12 1.69
CA PRO A 546 -12.36 -9.25 0.65
C PRO A 546 -11.22 -9.91 -0.14
N ALA A 547 -10.47 -10.84 0.46
CA ALA A 547 -9.46 -11.65 -0.22
C ALA A 547 -10.04 -12.79 -1.09
N GLY A 548 -11.36 -12.99 -1.06
CA GLY A 548 -12.02 -14.01 -1.87
C GLY A 548 -11.81 -15.43 -1.36
N VAL A 549 -11.65 -15.64 -0.06
CA VAL A 549 -11.43 -16.99 0.52
C VAL A 549 -12.73 -17.77 0.54
N SER A 550 -12.87 -18.76 -0.33
CA SER A 550 -14.13 -19.47 -0.59
C SER A 550 -14.74 -20.12 0.65
N GLY A 551 -13.93 -20.71 1.52
CA GLY A 551 -14.41 -21.30 2.76
C GLY A 551 -14.93 -20.30 3.81
N ALA A 552 -14.36 -19.09 3.85
CA ALA A 552 -14.86 -18.01 4.69
C ALA A 552 -16.27 -17.57 4.25
N TYR A 553 -16.51 -17.48 2.93
CA TYR A 553 -17.85 -17.21 2.38
C TYR A 553 -18.86 -18.29 2.75
N LYS A 554 -18.50 -19.58 2.61
CA LYS A 554 -19.38 -20.70 2.98
C LYS A 554 -19.75 -20.65 4.47
N LEU A 555 -18.77 -20.45 5.34
CA LEU A 555 -18.99 -20.37 6.78
C LEU A 555 -19.86 -19.16 7.15
N PHE A 556 -19.63 -18.00 6.55
CA PHE A 556 -20.44 -16.81 6.79
C PHE A 556 -21.88 -16.98 6.29
N ALA A 557 -22.07 -17.57 5.11
CA ALA A 557 -23.41 -17.89 4.60
C ALA A 557 -24.15 -18.88 5.50
N ASN A 558 -23.46 -19.86 6.08
CA ASN A 558 -24.04 -20.76 7.07
C ASN A 558 -24.49 -20.05 8.35
N MET A 559 -23.66 -19.13 8.87
CA MET A 559 -24.05 -18.30 10.03
C MET A 559 -25.31 -17.48 9.73
N LEU A 560 -25.38 -16.85 8.56
CA LEU A 560 -26.56 -16.10 8.13
C LEU A 560 -27.79 -17.01 7.91
N SER A 561 -27.58 -18.29 7.64
CA SER A 561 -28.65 -19.24 7.30
C SER A 561 -29.19 -20.03 8.49
N ILE A 562 -28.61 -19.88 9.69
CA ILE A 562 -29.00 -20.66 10.87
C ILE A 562 -30.50 -20.48 11.18
N GLY A 563 -31.14 -21.57 11.61
CA GLY A 563 -32.58 -21.58 11.97
C GLY A 563 -33.54 -21.50 10.78
N LYS A 564 -33.05 -21.40 9.54
CA LYS A 564 -33.89 -21.30 8.33
C LYS A 564 -34.07 -22.67 7.68
N SER A 565 -35.28 -22.96 7.21
CA SER A 565 -35.66 -24.27 6.66
C SER A 565 -35.52 -24.39 5.14
N GLU A 566 -35.41 -23.27 4.41
CA GLU A 566 -35.40 -23.28 2.94
C GLU A 566 -34.30 -22.41 2.33
N VAL A 567 -33.54 -23.01 1.39
CA VAL A 567 -32.66 -22.29 0.47
C VAL A 567 -33.56 -21.64 -0.58
N LYS A 568 -33.79 -20.33 -0.46
CA LYS A 568 -34.61 -19.57 -1.43
C LYS A 568 -33.91 -19.59 -2.80
N LYS A 569 -34.61 -20.03 -3.85
CA LYS A 569 -34.07 -20.12 -5.22
C LYS A 569 -34.37 -18.90 -6.10
N GLU A 570 -35.23 -17.98 -5.65
CA GLU A 570 -35.60 -16.76 -6.38
C GLU A 570 -35.76 -15.58 -5.42
N SER A 571 -35.29 -14.40 -5.85
CA SER A 571 -35.32 -13.12 -5.14
C SER A 571 -36.73 -12.51 -5.15
N ASN A 572 -37.67 -13.16 -4.47
CA ASN A 572 -38.99 -12.57 -4.28
C ASN A 572 -38.90 -11.47 -3.21
N VAL A 573 -38.88 -10.23 -3.69
CA VAL A 573 -39.04 -8.99 -2.93
C VAL A 573 -40.29 -9.11 -2.05
N LYS A 574 -40.11 -9.09 -0.72
CA LYS A 574 -41.15 -8.61 0.18
C LYS A 574 -40.75 -7.19 0.56
N GLY A 575 -41.56 -6.24 0.10
CA GLY A 575 -41.38 -4.81 0.31
C GLY A 575 -41.50 -4.36 1.75
#